data_AF-A0A3L9HRU3-F1
#
_entry.id   AF-A0A3L9HRU3-F1
#
_cell.length_a   1.000
_cell.length_b   1.000
_cell.length_c   1.000
_cell.angle_alpha   90.00
_cell.angle_beta   90.00
_cell.angle_gamma   90.00
#
_symmetry.space_group_name_H-M   'P 1'
#
loop_
_entity.id
_entity.type
_entity.pdbx_description
1 polymer ?
#
loop_
_entity_poly.entity_id
_entity_poly.type
_entity_poly.pdbx_seq_one_letter_code
_entity_poly.pdbx_strand_id
1 'polypeptide(L)'
;AIVTQPDVGQIAGYTNAMNVIYGSAVPKVSDIQASLIGRYSTAFSALAETLDNQEEAEKLTIEPTVKNQSLPLAVSYVGETPEGAQKQLAQYIQQVDDQVNEELEKDLKDNIALRMKNLQDSLKIQEVVAQEQKDLRIRQIQEALQYANQAQVTKPQVQQTEDVTQDTLFLLGSEALESMIKHEATRPLVFSSNYYQTRQNLLDIESLKVDDLDIHAYRYVMKPTLPIRRDSPKKAITLILAVLLGGMVGAGIVLGRNALRNYNAK
;
A
#
# COMPACT_ATOMS: atom_id res chain seq x y z
N ALA A 1 19.86 15.47 4.73
CA ALA A 1 19.88 14.26 3.87
C ALA A 1 19.00 14.52 2.64
N ILE A 2 19.12 13.71 1.59
CA ILE A 2 18.22 13.77 0.43
C ILE A 2 17.61 12.38 0.26
N VAL A 3 16.29 12.32 0.21
CA VAL A 3 15.50 11.10 0.06
C VAL A 3 14.61 11.18 -1.17
N THR A 4 14.26 10.04 -1.75
CA THR A 4 13.37 9.93 -2.90
C THR A 4 12.53 8.66 -2.81
N GLN A 5 11.67 8.45 -3.80
CA GLN A 5 10.86 7.24 -3.89
C GLN A 5 11.72 5.97 -3.90
N PRO A 6 11.23 4.87 -3.33
CA PRO A 6 11.98 3.62 -3.26
C PRO A 6 12.20 3.03 -4.65
N ASP A 7 13.26 2.25 -4.82
CA ASP A 7 13.51 1.54 -6.08
C ASP A 7 12.54 0.35 -6.24
N VAL A 8 12.26 -0.05 -7.47
CA VAL A 8 11.33 -1.17 -7.78
C VAL A 8 11.73 -2.46 -7.06
N GLY A 9 13.03 -2.74 -6.94
CA GLY A 9 13.52 -3.91 -6.21
C GLY A 9 13.23 -3.88 -4.72
N GLN A 10 13.22 -2.69 -4.09
CA GLN A 10 12.96 -2.53 -2.65
C GLN A 10 11.48 -2.73 -2.31
N ILE A 11 10.58 -2.57 -3.28
CA ILE A 11 9.13 -2.74 -3.10
C ILE A 11 8.58 -3.95 -3.86
N ALA A 12 9.46 -4.85 -4.32
CA ALA A 12 9.07 -5.98 -5.15
C ALA A 12 8.12 -6.93 -4.39
N GLY A 13 8.41 -7.19 -3.11
CA GLY A 13 7.55 -8.00 -2.25
C GLY A 13 6.16 -7.38 -2.07
N TYR A 14 6.10 -6.09 -1.72
CA TYR A 14 4.84 -5.37 -1.58
C TYR A 14 4.04 -5.33 -2.89
N THR A 15 4.71 -5.05 -4.01
CA THR A 15 4.10 -5.05 -5.35
C THR A 15 3.54 -6.43 -5.70
N ASN A 16 4.25 -7.50 -5.36
CA ASN A 16 3.76 -8.86 -5.56
C ASN A 16 2.52 -9.15 -4.70
N ALA A 17 2.52 -8.75 -3.43
CA ALA A 17 1.36 -8.88 -2.57
C ALA A 17 0.14 -8.13 -3.15
N MET A 18 0.33 -6.90 -3.62
CA MET A 18 -0.70 -6.11 -4.29
C MET A 18 -1.22 -6.78 -5.57
N ASN A 19 -0.33 -7.38 -6.38
CA ASN A 19 -0.73 -8.12 -7.59
C ASN A 19 -1.63 -9.30 -7.26
N VAL A 20 -1.30 -10.07 -6.22
CA VAL A 20 -2.10 -11.24 -5.81
C VAL A 20 -3.45 -10.81 -5.23
N ILE A 21 -3.49 -9.71 -4.47
CA ILE A 21 -4.74 -9.20 -3.87
C ILE A 21 -5.68 -8.64 -4.93
N TYR A 22 -5.19 -7.76 -5.82
CA TYR A 22 -6.02 -6.98 -6.74
C TYR A 22 -6.10 -7.55 -8.16
N GLY A 23 -5.21 -8.48 -8.53
CA GLY A 23 -5.16 -9.08 -9.87
C GLY A 23 -5.07 -8.01 -10.96
N SER A 24 -6.07 -7.97 -11.84
CA SER A 24 -6.14 -7.01 -12.96
C SER A 24 -6.36 -5.56 -12.54
N ALA A 25 -6.74 -5.29 -11.28
CA ALA A 25 -6.97 -3.95 -10.75
C ALA A 25 -5.77 -3.40 -9.96
N VAL A 26 -4.61 -4.03 -10.05
CA VAL A 26 -3.42 -3.61 -9.33
C VAL A 26 -2.95 -2.20 -9.76
N PRO A 27 -2.58 -1.32 -8.81
CA PRO A 27 -1.94 -0.05 -9.13
C PRO A 27 -0.63 -0.26 -9.90
N LYS A 28 -0.25 0.69 -10.77
CA LYS A 28 1.05 0.63 -11.43
C LYS A 28 2.17 0.77 -10.41
N VAL A 29 3.31 0.15 -10.67
CA VAL A 29 4.50 0.26 -9.80
C VAL A 29 4.88 1.72 -9.54
N SER A 30 4.78 2.59 -10.55
CA SER A 30 5.02 4.03 -10.39
C SER A 30 4.08 4.69 -9.38
N ASP A 31 2.82 4.26 -9.35
CA ASP A 31 1.80 4.81 -8.47
C ASP A 31 2.03 4.30 -7.04
N ILE A 32 2.48 3.04 -6.89
CA ILE A 32 2.93 2.48 -5.61
C ILE A 32 4.14 3.27 -5.07
N GLN A 33 5.16 3.50 -5.90
CA GLN A 33 6.34 4.30 -5.52
C GLN A 33 5.95 5.71 -5.05
N ALA A 34 5.06 6.38 -5.79
CA ALA A 34 4.56 7.70 -5.45
C ALA A 34 3.72 7.71 -4.17
N SER A 35 2.90 6.67 -3.96
CA SER A 35 2.09 6.53 -2.75
C SER A 35 2.95 6.33 -1.51
N LEU A 36 3.97 5.47 -1.59
CA LEU A 36 4.88 5.17 -0.48
C LEU A 36 5.66 6.40 -0.03
N ILE A 37 6.30 7.11 -0.96
CA ILE A 37 7.04 8.34 -0.61
C ILE A 37 6.10 9.46 -0.16
N GLY A 38 4.86 9.48 -0.66
CA GLY A 38 3.82 10.40 -0.21
C GLY A 38 3.44 10.15 1.25
N ARG A 39 3.19 8.89 1.64
CA ARG A 39 2.94 8.51 3.04
C ARG A 39 4.11 8.87 3.94
N TYR A 40 5.34 8.55 3.53
CA TYR A 40 6.56 8.94 4.24
C TYR A 40 6.66 10.46 4.42
N SER A 41 6.45 11.24 3.35
CA SER A 41 6.51 12.70 3.42
C SER A 41 5.47 13.29 4.37
N THR A 42 4.24 12.74 4.37
CA THR A 42 3.17 13.19 5.28
C THR A 42 3.51 12.87 6.73
N ALA A 43 3.97 11.65 7.02
CA ALA A 43 4.38 11.24 8.36
C ALA A 43 5.57 12.08 8.87
N PHE A 44 6.53 12.37 7.99
CA PHE A 44 7.68 13.21 8.33
C PHE A 44 7.29 14.66 8.62
N SER A 45 6.36 15.23 7.84
CA SER A 45 5.82 16.57 8.11
C SER A 45 5.05 16.61 9.44
N ALA A 46 4.26 15.58 9.74
CA ALA A 46 3.58 15.47 11.03
C ALA A 46 4.59 15.41 12.19
N LEU A 47 5.67 14.62 12.06
CA LEU A 47 6.75 14.60 13.05
C LEU A 47 7.37 16.00 13.21
N ALA A 48 7.65 16.70 12.11
CA ALA A 48 8.19 18.06 12.17
C ALA A 48 7.28 19.03 12.94
N GLU A 49 5.96 18.99 12.71
CA GLU A 49 5.01 19.80 13.48
C GLU A 49 4.96 19.43 14.97
N THR A 50 5.06 18.14 15.30
CA THR A 50 5.10 17.71 16.70
C THR A 50 6.36 18.15 17.44
N LEU A 51 7.50 18.19 16.74
CA LEU A 51 8.78 18.65 17.27
C LEU A 51 8.84 20.17 17.46
N ASP A 52 8.17 20.93 16.59
CA ASP A 52 8.06 22.39 16.71
C ASP A 52 7.18 22.81 17.91
N ASN A 53 6.24 21.95 18.33
CA ASN A 53 5.31 22.20 19.43
C ASN A 53 5.82 21.73 20.81
N GLN A 54 7.11 21.43 20.95
CA GLN A 54 7.73 21.05 22.23
C GLN A 54 8.16 22.28 23.05
N GLU A 55 8.44 22.10 24.36
CA GLU A 55 8.97 23.18 25.21
C GLU A 55 10.29 23.73 24.68
N GLU A 56 11.16 22.84 24.21
CA GLU A 56 12.35 23.17 23.44
C GLU A 56 12.10 22.79 21.97
N ALA A 57 11.74 23.79 21.15
CA ALA A 57 11.37 23.55 19.76
C ALA A 57 12.53 22.99 18.94
N GLU A 58 12.32 21.82 18.35
CA GLU A 58 13.29 21.14 17.49
C GLU A 58 12.95 21.38 16.02
N LYS A 59 13.86 22.02 15.28
CA LYS A 59 13.62 22.38 13.88
C LYS A 59 13.95 21.23 12.93
N LEU A 60 12.91 20.50 12.53
CA LEU A 60 12.92 19.49 11.47
C LEU A 60 12.19 20.02 10.23
N THR A 61 12.73 19.81 9.03
CA THR A 61 12.08 20.26 7.78
C THR A 61 12.20 19.23 6.67
N ILE A 62 11.19 19.20 5.81
CA ILE A 62 11.14 18.39 4.58
C ILE A 62 10.63 19.26 3.43
N GLU A 63 11.45 19.42 2.38
CA GLU A 63 11.10 20.27 1.23
C GLU A 63 11.68 19.67 -0.06
N PRO A 64 11.07 19.93 -1.23
CA PRO A 64 11.67 19.52 -2.49
C PRO A 64 13.03 20.18 -2.72
N THR A 65 14.01 19.38 -3.17
CA THR A 65 15.39 19.86 -3.42
C THR A 65 15.44 20.90 -4.54
N VAL A 66 14.55 20.78 -5.53
CA VAL A 66 14.47 21.67 -6.69
C VAL A 66 13.08 22.29 -6.74
N LYS A 67 13.02 23.62 -6.88
CA LYS A 67 11.76 24.35 -7.03
C LYS A 67 10.98 23.82 -8.25
N ASN A 68 9.68 23.60 -8.09
CA ASN A 68 8.76 23.02 -9.08
C ASN A 68 8.98 21.54 -9.42
N GLN A 69 9.76 20.80 -8.62
CA GLN A 69 9.81 19.33 -8.68
C GLN A 69 9.24 18.76 -7.39
N SER A 70 8.57 17.61 -7.46
CA SER A 70 8.02 16.92 -6.27
C SER A 70 9.06 16.08 -5.54
N LEU A 71 10.02 15.52 -6.28
CA LEU A 71 11.12 14.70 -5.78
C LEU A 71 12.43 15.13 -6.47
N PRO A 72 13.60 14.93 -5.85
CA PRO A 72 13.82 14.36 -4.52
C PRO A 72 13.58 15.36 -3.37
N LEU A 73 13.31 14.85 -2.17
CA LEU A 73 13.05 15.64 -0.96
C LEU A 73 14.35 15.84 -0.16
N ALA A 74 14.64 17.08 0.19
CA ALA A 74 15.68 17.44 1.15
C ALA A 74 15.08 17.44 2.56
N VAL A 75 15.67 16.64 3.44
CA VAL A 75 15.31 16.60 4.87
C VAL A 75 16.45 17.18 5.69
N SER A 76 16.15 18.10 6.60
CA SER A 76 17.15 18.74 7.45
C SER A 76 16.69 18.87 8.89
N TYR A 77 17.65 18.81 9.79
CA TYR A 77 17.47 18.94 11.23
C TYR A 77 18.53 19.89 11.79
N VAL A 78 18.13 20.77 12.71
CA VAL A 78 19.03 21.69 13.39
C VAL A 78 19.27 21.20 14.82
N GLY A 79 20.46 20.66 15.07
CA GLY A 79 20.90 20.22 16.40
C GLY A 79 22.02 21.09 16.97
N GLU A 80 22.34 20.87 18.25
CA GLU A 80 23.37 21.64 18.97
C GLU A 80 24.81 21.33 18.53
N THR A 81 25.07 20.05 18.26
CA THR A 81 26.39 19.51 17.86
C THR A 81 26.31 18.90 16.45
N PRO A 82 27.40 18.94 15.66
CA PRO A 82 27.44 18.31 14.34
C PRO A 82 27.09 16.82 14.37
N GLU A 83 27.71 16.08 15.29
CA GLU A 83 27.51 14.64 15.44
C GLU A 83 26.11 14.31 15.95
N GLY A 84 25.61 15.09 16.92
CA GLY A 84 24.26 14.97 17.44
C GLY A 84 23.21 15.22 16.35
N ALA A 85 23.37 16.29 15.57
CA ALA A 85 22.45 16.62 14.48
C ALA A 85 22.41 15.53 13.39
N GLN A 86 23.56 14.95 13.05
CA GLN A 86 23.62 13.86 12.08
C GLN A 86 22.91 12.60 12.60
N LYS A 87 23.19 12.22 13.86
CA LYS A 87 22.60 11.03 14.48
C LYS A 87 21.09 11.19 14.67
N GLN A 88 20.66 12.33 15.19
CA GLN A 88 19.25 12.60 15.43
C GLN A 88 18.44 12.61 14.13
N LEU A 89 18.98 13.23 13.06
CA LEU A 89 18.32 13.19 11.75
C LEU A 89 18.19 11.75 11.22
N ALA A 90 19.22 10.92 11.39
CA ALA A 90 19.13 9.51 11.00
C ALA A 90 18.07 8.75 11.82
N GLN A 91 17.98 9.04 13.13
CA GLN A 91 16.98 8.44 14.01
C GLN A 91 15.56 8.84 13.64
N TYR A 92 15.29 10.12 13.37
CA TYR A 92 13.96 10.56 12.95
C TYR A 92 13.55 9.98 11.59
N ILE A 93 14.49 9.90 10.64
CA ILE A 93 14.22 9.24 9.35
C ILE A 93 13.85 7.77 9.57
N GLN A 94 14.59 7.04 10.41
CA GLN A 94 14.28 5.64 10.72
C GLN A 94 12.96 5.49 11.46
N GLN A 95 12.68 6.35 12.45
CA GLN A 95 11.45 6.32 13.23
C GLN A 95 10.21 6.50 12.33
N VAL A 96 10.26 7.44 11.38
CA VAL A 96 9.17 7.64 10.43
C VAL A 96 9.04 6.45 9.48
N ASP A 97 10.15 5.87 9.03
CA ASP A 97 10.13 4.68 8.19
C ASP A 97 9.51 3.47 8.91
N ASP A 98 9.94 3.20 10.14
CA ASP A 98 9.40 2.12 10.98
C ASP A 98 7.89 2.30 11.19
N GLN A 99 7.44 3.53 11.51
CA GLN A 99 6.01 3.82 11.67
C GLN A 99 5.23 3.58 10.37
N VAL A 100 5.74 4.07 9.24
CA VAL A 100 5.07 3.89 7.94
C VAL A 100 5.03 2.42 7.55
N ASN A 101 6.08 1.66 7.86
CA ASN A 101 6.16 0.23 7.59
C ASN A 101 5.14 -0.55 8.43
N GLU A 102 5.01 -0.25 9.71
CA GLU A 102 3.97 -0.84 10.58
C GLU A 102 2.56 -0.54 10.06
N GLU A 103 2.30 0.70 9.65
CA GLU A 103 1.01 1.09 9.06
C GLU A 103 0.72 0.35 7.75
N LEU A 104 1.72 0.22 6.88
CA LEU A 104 1.60 -0.49 5.60
C LEU A 104 1.40 -1.99 5.78
N GLU A 105 2.11 -2.60 6.73
CA GLU A 105 1.97 -4.01 7.06
C GLU A 105 0.56 -4.30 7.58
N LYS A 106 0.05 -3.44 8.47
CA LYS A 106 -1.32 -3.55 8.98
C LYS A 106 -2.36 -3.38 7.87
N ASP A 107 -2.24 -2.34 7.05
CA ASP A 107 -3.13 -2.09 5.91
C ASP A 107 -3.12 -3.29 4.94
N LEU A 108 -1.94 -3.87 4.68
CA LEU A 108 -1.79 -5.06 3.84
C LEU A 108 -2.49 -6.29 4.45
N LYS A 109 -2.30 -6.55 5.76
CA LYS A 109 -2.97 -7.64 6.48
C LYS A 109 -4.49 -7.52 6.42
N ASP A 110 -5.01 -6.32 6.63
CA ASP A 110 -6.45 -6.03 6.58
C ASP A 110 -7.01 -6.26 5.16
N ASN A 111 -6.31 -5.79 4.12
CA ASN A 111 -6.69 -6.03 2.73
C ASN A 111 -6.65 -7.52 2.35
N ILE A 112 -5.65 -8.27 2.82
CA ILE A 112 -5.54 -9.72 2.61
C ILE A 112 -6.72 -10.45 3.27
N ALA A 113 -7.02 -10.15 4.53
CA ALA A 113 -8.12 -10.78 5.25
C ALA A 113 -9.47 -10.51 4.56
N LEU A 114 -9.70 -9.27 4.13
CA LEU A 114 -10.90 -8.90 3.37
C LEU A 114 -10.98 -9.63 2.04
N ARG A 115 -9.88 -9.68 1.28
CA ARG A 115 -9.85 -10.36 -0.03
C ARG A 115 -10.07 -11.86 0.12
N MET A 116 -9.44 -12.49 1.09
CA MET A 116 -9.61 -13.91 1.40
C MET A 116 -11.06 -14.24 1.71
N LYS A 117 -11.72 -13.44 2.57
CA LYS A 117 -13.15 -13.57 2.86
C LYS A 117 -14.00 -13.46 1.59
N ASN A 118 -13.75 -12.46 0.76
CA ASN A 118 -14.49 -12.27 -0.50
C ASN A 118 -14.33 -13.46 -1.47
N LEU A 119 -13.12 -14.03 -1.56
CA LEU A 119 -12.87 -15.22 -2.40
C LEU A 119 -13.56 -16.46 -1.83
N GLN A 120 -13.52 -16.66 -0.51
CA GLN A 120 -14.24 -17.75 0.16
C GLN A 120 -15.75 -17.65 -0.05
N ASP A 121 -16.32 -16.46 0.11
CA ASP A 121 -17.73 -16.20 -0.14
C ASP A 121 -18.07 -16.45 -1.62
N SER A 122 -17.20 -16.04 -2.56
CA SER A 122 -17.37 -16.32 -3.99
C SER A 122 -17.35 -17.82 -4.28
N LEU A 123 -16.41 -18.59 -3.72
CA LEU A 123 -16.37 -20.05 -3.88
C LEU A 123 -17.64 -20.71 -3.35
N LYS A 124 -18.12 -20.28 -2.18
CA LYS A 124 -19.36 -20.79 -1.59
C LYS A 124 -20.57 -20.53 -2.49
N ILE A 125 -20.68 -19.34 -3.06
CA ILE A 125 -21.75 -19.00 -4.02
C ILE A 125 -21.64 -19.89 -5.26
N GLN A 126 -20.43 -20.09 -5.79
CA GLN A 126 -20.21 -20.94 -6.96
C GLN A 126 -20.54 -22.42 -6.68
N GLU A 127 -20.30 -22.91 -5.47
CA GLU A 127 -20.72 -24.24 -5.02
C GLU A 127 -22.23 -24.39 -4.96
N VAL A 128 -22.94 -23.39 -4.43
CA VAL A 128 -24.41 -23.37 -4.43
C VAL A 128 -24.95 -23.38 -5.85
N VAL A 129 -24.42 -22.55 -6.75
CA VAL A 129 -24.82 -22.51 -8.16
C VAL A 129 -24.55 -23.85 -8.86
N ALA A 130 -23.38 -24.46 -8.63
CA ALA A 130 -23.05 -25.78 -9.18
C ALA A 130 -24.01 -26.87 -8.68
N GLN A 131 -24.42 -26.79 -7.41
CA GLN A 131 -25.41 -27.68 -6.84
C GLN A 131 -26.80 -27.48 -7.48
N GLU A 132 -27.26 -26.25 -7.64
CA GLU A 132 -28.53 -25.95 -8.33
C GLU A 132 -28.53 -26.44 -9.79
N GLN A 133 -27.41 -26.30 -10.49
CA GLN A 133 -27.25 -26.84 -11.85
C GLN A 133 -27.32 -28.37 -11.88
N LYS A 134 -26.70 -29.04 -10.90
CA LYS A 134 -26.81 -30.49 -10.74
C LYS A 134 -28.26 -30.91 -10.45
N ASP A 135 -28.95 -30.21 -9.55
CA ASP A 135 -30.34 -30.51 -9.19
C ASP A 135 -31.31 -30.26 -10.35
N LEU A 136 -31.06 -29.23 -11.16
CA LEU A 136 -31.79 -29.01 -12.41
C LEU A 136 -31.56 -30.17 -13.39
N ARG A 137 -30.31 -30.60 -13.58
CA ARG A 137 -29.97 -31.73 -14.45
C ARG A 137 -30.66 -33.02 -14.02
N ILE A 138 -30.74 -33.30 -12.71
CA ILE A 138 -31.50 -34.44 -12.18
C ILE A 138 -32.95 -34.40 -12.63
N ARG A 139 -33.61 -33.24 -12.48
CA ARG A 139 -35.00 -33.07 -12.89
C ARG A 139 -35.18 -33.28 -14.39
N GLN A 140 -34.25 -32.77 -15.21
CA GLN A 140 -34.27 -33.00 -16.67
C GLN A 140 -34.12 -34.48 -17.02
N ILE A 141 -33.23 -35.21 -16.34
CA ILE A 141 -33.06 -36.67 -16.54
C ILE A 141 -34.32 -37.43 -16.11
N GLN A 142 -34.97 -37.02 -15.02
CA GLN A 142 -36.23 -37.60 -14.54
C GLN A 142 -37.36 -37.40 -15.55
N GLU A 143 -37.48 -36.21 -16.15
CA GLU A 143 -38.46 -35.92 -17.21
C GLU A 143 -38.15 -36.75 -18.46
N ALA A 144 -36.88 -36.80 -18.90
CA ALA A 144 -36.47 -37.59 -20.05
C ALA A 144 -36.72 -39.09 -19.88
N LEU A 145 -36.60 -39.62 -18.65
CA LEU A 145 -36.92 -41.01 -18.32
C LEU A 145 -38.41 -41.30 -18.57
N GLN A 146 -39.32 -40.37 -18.25
CA GLN A 146 -40.75 -40.54 -18.53
C GLN A 146 -41.00 -40.65 -20.04
N TYR A 147 -40.36 -39.79 -20.84
CA TYR A 147 -40.45 -39.84 -22.29
C TYR A 147 -39.85 -41.13 -22.88
N ALA A 148 -38.69 -41.57 -22.40
CA ALA A 148 -38.05 -42.81 -22.83
C ALA A 148 -38.93 -44.04 -22.54
N ASN A 149 -39.56 -44.08 -21.35
CA ASN A 149 -40.49 -45.15 -20.97
C ASN A 149 -41.74 -45.17 -21.85
N GLN A 150 -42.33 -44.01 -22.14
CA GLN A 150 -43.52 -43.92 -22.99
C GLN A 150 -43.22 -44.26 -24.46
N ALA A 151 -42.02 -43.91 -24.96
CA ALA A 151 -41.55 -44.23 -26.29
C ALA A 151 -40.96 -45.66 -26.41
N GLN A 152 -40.90 -46.42 -25.31
CA GLN A 152 -40.30 -47.76 -25.24
C GLN A 152 -38.82 -47.81 -25.67
N VAL A 153 -38.08 -46.73 -25.44
CA VAL A 153 -36.65 -46.64 -25.74
C VAL A 153 -35.87 -47.14 -24.51
N THR A 154 -35.43 -48.39 -24.56
CA THR A 154 -34.67 -49.04 -23.46
C THR A 154 -33.16 -48.89 -23.60
N LYS A 155 -32.64 -49.05 -24.82
CA LYS A 155 -31.21 -48.95 -25.16
C LYS A 155 -30.90 -47.64 -25.88
N PRO A 156 -29.65 -47.14 -25.77
CA PRO A 156 -29.21 -45.93 -26.48
C PRO A 156 -29.45 -46.04 -28.00
N GLN A 157 -30.11 -45.05 -28.58
CA GLN A 157 -30.37 -44.94 -30.03
C GLN A 157 -29.38 -44.00 -30.74
N VAL A 158 -28.57 -43.26 -29.97
CA VAL A 158 -27.55 -42.35 -30.48
C VAL A 158 -26.24 -43.10 -30.76
N GLN A 159 -25.73 -42.99 -31.99
CA GLN A 159 -24.45 -43.59 -32.42
C GLN A 159 -23.27 -42.61 -32.31
N GLN A 160 -23.55 -41.31 -32.11
CA GLN A 160 -22.56 -40.25 -31.97
C GLN A 160 -22.75 -39.50 -30.65
N THR A 161 -21.65 -39.13 -30.02
CA THR A 161 -21.62 -38.29 -28.82
C THR A 161 -21.67 -36.81 -29.22
N GLU A 162 -22.78 -36.36 -29.77
CA GLU A 162 -23.08 -34.92 -29.78
C GLU A 162 -23.61 -34.52 -28.40
N ASP A 163 -23.53 -33.23 -28.07
CA ASP A 163 -24.00 -32.70 -26.79
C ASP A 163 -25.47 -33.08 -26.58
N VAL A 164 -25.71 -33.92 -25.57
CA VAL A 164 -27.03 -34.40 -25.23
C VAL A 164 -27.83 -33.25 -24.63
N THR A 165 -28.74 -32.69 -25.41
CA THR A 165 -29.66 -31.63 -25.01
C THR A 165 -30.86 -32.20 -24.27
N GLN A 166 -31.65 -31.35 -23.60
CA GLN A 166 -32.85 -31.79 -22.87
C GLN A 166 -33.84 -32.56 -23.77
N ASP A 167 -33.97 -32.14 -25.02
CA ASP A 167 -34.89 -32.76 -26.00
C ASP A 167 -34.37 -34.08 -26.55
N THR A 168 -33.07 -34.37 -26.42
CA THR A 168 -32.44 -35.59 -26.95
C THR A 168 -32.04 -36.58 -25.86
N LEU A 169 -32.12 -36.18 -24.57
CA LEU A 169 -31.80 -37.02 -23.42
C LEU A 169 -32.54 -38.37 -23.41
N PHE A 170 -33.80 -38.41 -23.87
CA PHE A 170 -34.58 -39.66 -23.89
C PHE A 170 -33.99 -40.73 -24.84
N LEU A 171 -33.17 -40.33 -25.82
CA LEU A 171 -32.50 -41.23 -26.76
C LEU A 171 -31.36 -42.04 -26.11
N LEU A 172 -30.92 -41.70 -24.90
CA LEU A 172 -29.99 -42.53 -24.12
C LEU A 172 -30.62 -43.84 -23.64
N GLY A 173 -31.96 -43.92 -23.61
CA GLY A 173 -32.70 -45.09 -23.13
C GLY A 173 -32.93 -45.09 -21.62
N SER A 174 -34.01 -45.74 -21.20
CA SER A 174 -34.47 -45.77 -19.81
C SER A 174 -33.46 -46.42 -18.84
N GLU A 175 -32.75 -47.47 -19.24
CA GLU A 175 -31.75 -48.15 -18.39
C GLU A 175 -30.61 -47.20 -17.98
N ALA A 176 -30.11 -46.40 -18.93
CA ALA A 176 -29.05 -45.44 -18.67
C ALA A 176 -29.54 -44.28 -17.80
N LEU A 177 -30.74 -43.74 -18.09
CA LEU A 177 -31.32 -42.63 -17.33
C LEU A 177 -31.65 -43.02 -15.88
N GLU A 178 -32.17 -44.22 -15.64
CA GLU A 178 -32.38 -44.75 -14.27
C GLU A 178 -31.06 -44.89 -13.51
N SER A 179 -30.02 -45.42 -14.16
CA SER A 179 -28.69 -45.51 -13.56
C SER A 179 -28.12 -44.14 -13.23
N MET A 180 -28.29 -43.14 -14.11
CA MET A 180 -27.87 -41.77 -13.84
C MET A 180 -28.58 -41.21 -12.60
N ILE A 181 -29.90 -41.32 -12.50
CA ILE A 181 -30.65 -40.85 -11.32
C ILE A 181 -30.17 -41.54 -10.04
N LYS A 182 -29.95 -42.86 -10.09
CA LYS A 182 -29.51 -43.66 -8.93
C LYS A 182 -28.12 -43.27 -8.44
N HIS A 183 -27.23 -42.89 -9.34
CA HIS A 183 -25.83 -42.55 -9.03
C HIS A 183 -25.53 -41.04 -9.04
N GLU A 184 -26.51 -40.18 -9.31
CA GLU A 184 -26.28 -38.74 -9.38
C GLU A 184 -25.89 -38.16 -8.01
N ALA A 185 -26.41 -38.71 -6.91
CA ALA A 185 -26.01 -38.31 -5.56
C ALA A 185 -24.49 -38.38 -5.36
N THR A 186 -23.84 -39.40 -5.95
CA THR A 186 -22.38 -39.61 -5.89
C THR A 186 -21.58 -38.90 -6.98
N ARG A 187 -22.25 -38.25 -7.95
CA ARG A 187 -21.57 -37.55 -9.04
C ARG A 187 -20.88 -36.28 -8.51
N PRO A 188 -19.58 -36.06 -8.81
CA PRO A 188 -18.89 -34.82 -8.49
C PRO A 188 -19.58 -33.59 -9.10
N LEU A 189 -19.54 -32.48 -8.38
CA LEU A 189 -19.95 -31.19 -8.93
C LEU A 189 -19.01 -30.80 -10.07
N VAL A 190 -19.59 -30.28 -11.15
CA VAL A 190 -18.83 -29.74 -12.27
C VAL A 190 -18.76 -28.24 -12.07
N PHE A 191 -17.53 -27.73 -11.97
CA PHE A 191 -17.28 -26.31 -11.79
C PHE A 191 -16.84 -25.64 -13.08
N SER A 192 -17.13 -24.34 -13.21
CA SER A 192 -16.59 -23.52 -14.29
C SER A 192 -15.09 -23.26 -14.11
N SER A 193 -14.41 -22.82 -15.17
CA SER A 193 -13.00 -22.40 -15.11
C SER A 193 -12.76 -21.31 -14.06
N ASN A 194 -13.74 -20.42 -13.86
CA ASN A 194 -13.67 -19.34 -12.88
C ASN A 194 -13.56 -19.86 -11.44
N TYR A 195 -14.15 -21.01 -11.11
CA TYR A 195 -14.03 -21.61 -9.77
C TYR A 195 -12.58 -21.97 -9.45
N TYR A 196 -11.93 -22.64 -10.39
CA TYR A 196 -10.52 -23.02 -10.25
C TYR A 196 -9.61 -21.79 -10.19
N GLN A 197 -9.94 -20.73 -10.93
CA GLN A 197 -9.21 -19.47 -10.85
C GLN A 197 -9.40 -18.78 -9.48
N THR A 198 -10.63 -18.70 -8.95
CA THR A 198 -10.89 -18.19 -7.60
C THR A 198 -10.18 -19.03 -6.54
N ARG A 199 -10.16 -20.35 -6.70
CA ARG A 199 -9.46 -21.27 -5.78
C ARG A 199 -7.94 -21.07 -5.83
N GLN A 200 -7.37 -20.92 -7.02
CA GLN A 200 -5.95 -20.62 -7.19
C GLN A 200 -5.60 -19.29 -6.52
N ASN A 201 -6.37 -18.24 -6.78
CA ASN A 201 -6.15 -16.92 -6.16
C ASN A 201 -6.21 -16.99 -4.63
N LEU A 202 -7.11 -17.82 -4.07
CA LEU A 202 -7.19 -18.01 -2.63
C LEU A 202 -5.92 -18.67 -2.08
N LEU A 203 -5.42 -19.72 -2.74
CA LEU A 203 -4.17 -20.40 -2.36
C LEU A 203 -2.95 -19.48 -2.49
N ASP A 204 -2.91 -18.65 -3.54
CA ASP A 204 -1.84 -17.67 -3.72
C ASP A 204 -1.84 -16.65 -2.58
N ILE A 205 -3.02 -16.19 -2.14
CA ILE A 205 -3.17 -15.30 -0.98
C ILE A 205 -2.77 -15.99 0.33
N GLU A 206 -3.15 -17.25 0.53
CA GLU A 206 -2.76 -18.00 1.74
C GLU A 206 -1.25 -18.25 1.79
N SER A 207 -0.58 -18.31 0.64
CA SER A 207 0.87 -18.50 0.55
C SER A 207 1.69 -17.22 0.78
N LEU A 208 1.05 -16.05 0.81
CA LEU A 208 1.71 -14.76 1.02
C LEU A 208 2.21 -14.64 2.47
N LYS A 209 3.53 -14.56 2.62
CA LYS A 209 4.17 -14.25 3.89
C LYS A 209 4.33 -12.74 4.03
N VAL A 210 3.44 -12.13 4.81
CA VAL A 210 3.44 -10.67 5.02
C VAL A 210 4.54 -10.25 5.98
N ASP A 211 4.84 -11.07 6.99
CA ASP A 211 5.81 -10.75 8.05
C ASP A 211 7.27 -10.67 7.54
N ASP A 212 7.55 -11.21 6.35
CA ASP A 212 8.88 -11.19 5.71
C ASP A 212 9.03 -10.02 4.72
N LEU A 213 8.03 -9.15 4.58
CA LEU A 213 8.05 -8.04 3.64
C LEU A 213 8.79 -6.84 4.24
N ASP A 214 10.07 -6.73 3.91
CA ASP A 214 10.88 -5.54 4.20
C ASP A 214 10.48 -4.41 3.23
N ILE A 215 9.46 -3.64 3.61
CA ILE A 215 8.95 -2.51 2.83
C ILE A 215 9.77 -1.29 3.23
N HIS A 216 10.30 -0.55 2.26
CA HIS A 216 10.97 0.73 2.52
C HIS A 216 10.17 1.82 1.82
N ALA A 217 9.68 2.81 2.56
CA ALA A 217 8.84 3.87 2.01
C ALA A 217 9.66 4.96 1.28
N TYR A 218 10.99 4.95 1.46
CA TYR A 218 11.92 5.89 0.86
C TYR A 218 13.25 5.21 0.47
N ARG A 219 14.06 5.94 -0.30
CA ARG A 219 15.48 5.61 -0.50
C ARG A 219 16.36 6.85 -0.31
N TYR A 220 17.54 6.65 0.27
CA TYR A 220 18.57 7.68 0.30
C TYR A 220 19.17 7.94 -1.09
N VAL A 221 19.11 9.20 -1.52
CA VAL A 221 19.99 9.74 -2.56
C VAL A 221 21.27 10.26 -1.92
N MET A 222 21.16 10.86 -0.74
CA MET A 222 22.29 11.32 0.07
C MET A 222 21.98 11.09 1.55
N LYS A 223 22.85 10.35 2.25
CA LYS A 223 22.74 10.11 3.70
C LYS A 223 22.86 11.42 4.51
N PRO A 224 22.43 11.44 5.79
CA PRO A 224 22.70 12.55 6.70
C PRO A 224 24.18 12.94 6.71
N THR A 225 24.48 14.22 6.45
CA THR A 225 25.84 14.75 6.37
C THR A 225 26.31 15.23 7.75
N LEU A 226 27.62 15.12 8.02
CA LEU A 226 28.24 15.72 9.19
C LEU A 226 28.65 17.17 8.87
N PRO A 227 28.01 18.20 9.46
CA PRO A 227 28.27 19.59 9.09
C PRO A 227 29.61 20.08 9.63
N ILE A 228 30.47 20.60 8.75
CA ILE A 228 31.80 21.13 9.11
C ILE A 228 31.71 22.58 9.64
N ARG A 229 30.66 23.32 9.27
CA ARG A 229 30.43 24.72 9.66
C ARG A 229 29.08 24.84 10.36
N ARG A 230 29.03 25.62 11.44
CA ARG A 230 27.78 25.96 12.14
C ARG A 230 26.90 26.83 11.26
N ASP A 231 25.60 26.58 11.28
CA ASP A 231 24.64 27.30 10.45
C ASP A 231 24.35 28.71 11.01
N SER A 232 24.08 28.80 12.31
CA SER A 232 23.88 30.06 13.04
C SER A 232 24.28 29.96 14.52
N PRO A 233 24.67 31.06 15.18
CA PRO A 233 24.92 32.39 14.60
C PRO A 233 26.28 32.48 13.89
N LYS A 234 26.33 33.22 12.77
CA LYS A 234 27.57 33.45 12.01
C LYS A 234 28.46 34.48 12.75
N LYS A 235 29.67 34.07 13.13
CA LYS A 235 30.64 34.93 13.86
C LYS A 235 30.90 36.27 13.18
N ALA A 236 31.00 36.28 11.85
CA ALA A 236 31.24 37.52 11.10
C ALA A 236 30.06 38.50 11.19
N ILE A 237 28.82 38.02 11.01
CA ILE A 237 27.62 38.87 11.04
C ILE A 237 27.37 39.40 12.45
N THR A 238 27.51 38.54 13.46
CA THR A 238 27.37 38.95 14.87
C THR A 238 28.40 40.01 15.28
N LEU A 239 29.65 39.89 14.83
CA LEU A 239 30.67 40.90 15.08
C LEU A 239 30.34 42.24 14.42
N ILE A 240 29.94 42.25 13.14
CA ILE A 240 29.57 43.47 12.42
C ILE A 240 28.38 44.16 13.10
N LEU A 241 27.36 43.41 13.49
CA LEU A 241 26.20 43.93 14.21
C LEU A 241 26.59 44.49 15.57
N ALA A 242 27.44 43.80 16.33
CA ALA A 242 27.91 44.28 17.63
C ALA A 242 28.69 45.61 17.52
N VAL A 243 29.54 45.75 16.50
CA VAL A 243 30.29 46.99 16.24
C VAL A 243 29.34 48.13 15.85
N LEU A 244 28.37 47.89 14.96
CA LEU A 244 27.38 48.89 14.57
C LEU A 244 26.55 49.37 15.75
N LEU A 245 26.03 48.44 16.56
CA LEU A 245 25.21 48.76 17.73
C LEU A 245 26.03 49.51 18.79
N GLY A 246 27.26 49.07 19.05
CA GLY A 246 28.19 49.76 19.95
C GLY A 246 28.53 51.18 19.47
N GLY A 247 28.71 51.36 18.15
CA GLY A 247 28.93 52.67 17.54
C GLY A 247 27.72 53.60 17.70
N MET A 248 26.50 53.10 17.47
CA MET A 248 25.27 53.88 17.64
C MET A 248 25.04 54.31 19.10
N VAL A 249 25.22 53.39 20.05
CA VAL A 249 25.10 53.70 21.49
C VAL A 249 26.18 54.69 21.92
N GLY A 250 27.43 54.50 21.48
CA GLY A 250 28.53 55.43 21.76
C GLY A 250 28.27 56.84 21.22
N ALA A 251 27.80 56.95 19.97
CA ALA A 251 27.42 58.23 19.37
C ALA A 251 26.26 58.90 20.13
N GLY A 252 25.25 58.12 20.53
CA GLY A 252 24.12 58.60 21.33
C GLY A 252 24.54 59.19 22.68
N ILE A 253 25.47 58.53 23.40
CA ILE A 253 26.00 59.02 24.68
C ILE A 253 26.76 60.34 24.48
N VAL A 254 27.61 60.43 23.45
CA VAL A 254 28.40 61.64 23.18
C VAL A 254 27.49 62.81 22.80
N LEU A 255 26.53 62.59 21.90
CA LEU A 255 25.57 63.62 21.48
C LEU A 255 24.65 64.04 22.64
N GLY A 256 24.15 63.10 23.44
CA GLY A 256 23.32 63.39 24.62
C GLY A 256 24.08 64.19 25.68
N ARG A 257 25.34 63.81 25.95
CA ARG A 257 26.22 64.57 26.87
C ARG A 257 26.50 65.97 26.35
N ASN A 258 26.72 66.13 25.05
CA ASN A 258 26.96 67.43 24.43
C ASN A 258 25.70 68.32 24.45
N ALA A 259 24.54 67.74 24.17
CA ALA A 259 23.25 68.45 24.20
C ALA A 259 22.91 68.93 25.62
N LEU A 260 23.05 68.08 26.65
CA LEU A 260 22.85 68.46 28.05
C LEU A 260 23.83 69.54 28.51
N ARG A 261 25.10 69.46 28.07
CA ARG A 261 26.11 70.47 28.38
C ARG A 261 25.81 71.81 27.72
N ASN A 262 25.31 71.82 26.48
CA ASN A 262 24.87 73.03 25.79
C ASN A 262 23.55 73.58 26.34
N TYR A 263 22.68 72.74 26.89
CA TYR A 263 21.42 73.16 27.52
C TYR A 263 21.67 73.83 28.87
N ASN A 264 22.58 73.31 29.69
CA ASN A 264 22.98 73.90 30.97
C ASN A 264 23.89 75.14 30.83
N ALA A 265 24.39 75.42 29.63
CA ALA A 265 25.22 76.59 29.32
C ALA A 265 24.40 77.77 28.78
N LYS A 266 23.07 77.69 28.84
CA LYS A 266 22.14 78.76 28.46
C LYS A 266 21.45 79.34 29.68
#